data_AF-A0A962J366-F1
#
_entry.id   AF-A0A962J366-F1
#
_cell.length_a   1.000
_cell.length_b   1.000
_cell.length_c   1.000
_cell.angle_alpha   90.00
_cell.angle_beta   90.00
_cell.angle_gamma   90.00
#
_symmetry.space_group_name_H-M   'P 1'
#
loop_
_entity.id
_entity.type
_entity.pdbx_description
1 polymer ?
#
loop_
_entity_poly.entity_id
_entity_poly.type
_entity_poly.pdbx_seq_one_letter_code
_entity_poly.pdbx_strand_id
1 'polypeptide(L)'
;MNTQSQAIKQESSTPILPGDQTRALNTLIKATRDLVDLADKEAQALAVNDMMAFNILQEEKTFLVKRYEKLAGEFRGRLEEFRGVDRGLLDRLENLQNLLGEKTLNNNIAVSNVYDNAKNKTQSSLISAQEMGQRMRDEDKK
;
A
#
# COMPACT_ATOMS: atom_id res chain seq x y z
N MET A 1 4.91 -11.96 47.59
CA MET A 1 4.02 -12.37 46.49
C MET A 1 3.20 -11.15 46.07
N ASN A 2 3.64 -10.44 45.02
CA ASN A 2 2.91 -9.30 44.46
C ASN A 2 2.53 -9.64 43.03
N THR A 3 1.28 -10.05 42.81
CA THR A 3 0.68 -10.16 41.48
C THR A 3 -0.07 -8.86 41.21
N GLN A 4 0.62 -7.90 40.58
CA GLN A 4 -0.05 -6.83 39.84
C GLN A 4 -0.60 -7.44 38.55
N SER A 5 -1.85 -7.88 38.60
CA SER A 5 -2.65 -8.10 37.39
C SER A 5 -2.93 -6.74 36.76
N GLN A 6 -2.10 -6.36 35.80
CA GLN A 6 -2.39 -5.24 34.91
C GLN A 6 -3.57 -5.64 34.03
N ALA A 7 -4.74 -5.09 34.35
CA ALA A 7 -5.88 -5.06 33.45
C ALA A 7 -5.46 -4.29 32.19
N ILE A 8 -5.23 -5.02 31.10
CA ILE A 8 -5.07 -4.46 29.77
C ILE A 8 -6.35 -3.68 29.49
N LYS A 9 -6.24 -2.35 29.41
CA LYS A 9 -7.30 -1.47 28.93
C LYS A 9 -7.68 -1.96 27.53
N GLN A 10 -8.82 -2.63 27.41
CA GLN A 10 -9.50 -2.75 26.13
C GLN A 10 -9.83 -1.34 25.68
N GLU A 11 -9.08 -0.81 24.72
CA GLU A 11 -9.56 0.33 23.93
C GLU A 11 -10.91 -0.10 23.36
N SER A 12 -11.98 0.47 23.88
CA SER A 12 -13.32 0.33 23.34
C SER A 12 -13.34 1.01 21.98
N SER A 13 -12.78 0.33 20.96
CA SER A 13 -12.72 0.84 19.62
C SER A 13 -14.15 0.96 19.12
N THR A 14 -14.65 2.19 19.00
CA THR A 14 -15.95 2.44 18.41
C THR A 14 -15.99 1.74 17.04
N PRO A 15 -17.01 0.89 16.78
CA PRO A 15 -17.13 0.21 15.50
C PRO A 15 -17.30 1.26 14.40
N ILE A 16 -16.49 1.15 13.36
CA ILE A 16 -16.53 2.08 12.21
C ILE A 16 -17.37 1.53 11.06
N LEU A 17 -17.66 0.23 11.07
CA LEU A 17 -18.58 -0.40 10.14
C LEU A 17 -20.02 -0.17 10.62
N PRO A 18 -20.88 0.44 9.79
CA PRO A 18 -22.29 0.63 10.12
C PRO A 18 -23.00 -0.66 10.54
N GLY A 19 -24.03 -0.53 11.38
CA GLY A 19 -24.89 -1.66 11.77
C GLY A 19 -25.71 -2.21 10.60
N ASP A 20 -26.24 -1.31 9.76
CA ASP A 20 -26.99 -1.66 8.56
C ASP A 20 -26.10 -2.35 7.51
N GLN A 21 -26.48 -3.55 7.08
CA GLN A 21 -25.65 -4.43 6.25
C GLN A 21 -25.36 -3.82 4.87
N THR A 22 -26.38 -3.23 4.24
CA THR A 22 -26.24 -2.58 2.93
C THR A 22 -25.33 -1.37 3.02
N ARG A 23 -25.47 -0.52 4.05
CA ARG A 23 -24.57 0.62 4.28
C ARG A 23 -23.16 0.16 4.64
N ALA A 24 -23.01 -0.91 5.41
CA ALA A 24 -21.71 -1.49 5.74
C ALA A 24 -20.96 -1.94 4.48
N LEU A 25 -21.63 -2.67 3.58
CA LEU A 25 -21.02 -3.09 2.31
C LEU A 25 -20.70 -1.91 1.41
N ASN A 26 -21.60 -0.93 1.28
CA ASN A 26 -21.28 0.28 0.52
C ASN A 26 -20.10 1.05 1.12
N THR A 27 -19.92 1.02 2.43
CA THR A 27 -18.77 1.63 3.11
C THR A 27 -17.48 0.89 2.76
N LEU A 28 -17.49 -0.45 2.76
CA LEU A 28 -16.37 -1.27 2.31
C LEU A 28 -16.05 -1.06 0.84
N ILE A 29 -17.05 -1.12 -0.04
CA ILE A 29 -16.90 -0.87 -1.47
C ILE A 29 -16.26 0.50 -1.72
N LYS A 30 -16.70 1.53 -1.00
CA LYS A 30 -16.09 2.86 -1.09
C LYS A 30 -14.65 2.84 -0.64
N ALA A 31 -14.34 2.25 0.52
CA ALA A 31 -12.97 2.18 1.02
C ALA A 31 -12.03 1.39 0.07
N THR A 32 -12.51 0.30 -0.52
CA THR A 32 -11.75 -0.47 -1.53
C THR A 32 -11.55 0.35 -2.80
N ARG A 33 -12.55 1.09 -3.25
CA ARG A 33 -12.41 2.00 -4.40
C ARG A 33 -11.40 3.11 -4.13
N ASP A 34 -11.44 3.73 -2.95
CA ASP A 34 -10.48 4.77 -2.57
C ASP A 34 -9.04 4.22 -2.66
N LEU A 35 -8.81 2.96 -2.28
CA LEU A 35 -7.51 2.29 -2.43
C LEU A 35 -7.15 1.95 -3.89
N VAL A 36 -8.13 1.56 -4.72
CA VAL A 36 -7.91 1.34 -6.17
C VAL A 36 -7.49 2.63 -6.85
N ASP A 37 -8.21 3.73 -6.57
CA ASP A 37 -7.92 5.05 -7.14
C ASP A 37 -6.53 5.54 -6.68
N LEU A 38 -6.16 5.26 -5.43
CA LEU A 38 -4.82 5.54 -4.93
C LEU A 38 -3.75 4.72 -5.67
N ALA A 39 -3.98 3.43 -5.88
CA ALA A 39 -3.06 2.58 -6.62
C ALA A 39 -2.89 3.07 -8.08
N ASP A 40 -3.93 3.60 -8.71
CA ASP A 40 -3.82 4.23 -10.02
C ASP A 40 -2.98 5.52 -10.00
N LYS A 41 -3.15 6.36 -8.98
CA LYS A 41 -2.31 7.55 -8.80
C LYS A 41 -0.84 7.17 -8.57
N GLU A 42 -0.58 6.13 -7.79
CA GLU A 42 0.78 5.59 -7.59
C GLU A 42 1.39 5.14 -8.91
N ALA A 43 0.65 4.38 -9.72
CA ALA A 43 1.08 3.91 -11.03
C ALA A 43 1.45 5.10 -11.94
N GLN A 44 0.61 6.14 -11.95
CA GLN A 44 0.85 7.35 -12.72
C GLN A 44 2.12 8.08 -12.26
N ALA A 45 2.30 8.28 -10.95
CA ALA A 45 3.47 8.92 -10.38
C ALA A 45 4.77 8.16 -10.75
N LEU A 46 4.74 6.82 -10.67
CA LEU A 46 5.85 5.96 -11.08
C LEU A 46 6.14 6.07 -12.58
N ALA A 47 5.10 6.10 -13.42
CA ALA A 47 5.25 6.18 -14.88
C ALA A 47 5.94 7.48 -15.33
N VAL A 48 5.71 8.59 -14.63
CA VAL A 48 6.35 9.88 -14.92
C VAL A 48 7.60 10.15 -14.08
N ASN A 49 8.05 9.17 -13.28
CA ASN A 49 9.18 9.29 -12.33
C ASN A 49 9.02 10.44 -11.32
N ASP A 50 7.78 10.81 -10.97
CA ASP A 50 7.51 11.81 -9.93
C ASP A 50 7.55 11.16 -8.55
N MET A 51 8.78 10.98 -8.04
CA MET A 51 9.01 10.38 -6.73
C MET A 51 8.51 11.24 -5.57
N MET A 52 8.35 12.56 -5.78
CA MET A 52 7.78 13.44 -4.76
C MET A 52 6.28 13.18 -4.61
N ALA A 53 5.54 13.16 -5.71
CA ALA A 53 4.12 12.78 -5.69
C ALA A 53 3.93 11.35 -5.16
N PHE A 54 4.77 10.41 -5.59
CA PHE A 54 4.72 9.03 -5.09
C PHE A 54 4.89 8.94 -3.57
N ASN A 55 5.82 9.70 -2.99
CA ASN A 55 6.05 9.73 -1.54
C ASN A 55 4.85 10.32 -0.78
N ILE A 56 4.24 11.39 -1.28
CA ILE A 56 3.02 11.97 -0.69
C ILE A 56 1.89 10.95 -0.67
N LEU A 57 1.73 10.18 -1.76
CA LEU A 57 0.72 9.12 -1.85
C LEU A 57 0.95 7.99 -0.82
N GLN A 58 2.18 7.74 -0.35
CA GLN A 58 2.44 6.72 0.68
C GLN A 58 1.85 7.10 2.05
N GLU A 59 1.81 8.39 2.38
CA GLU A 59 1.18 8.87 3.61
C GLU A 59 -0.33 8.67 3.55
N GLU A 60 -0.95 9.05 2.43
CA GLU A 60 -2.38 8.81 2.16
C GLU A 60 -2.72 7.31 2.19
N LYS A 61 -1.87 6.48 1.58
CA LYS A 61 -1.99 5.01 1.60
C LYS A 61 -2.05 4.46 3.00
N THR A 62 -1.15 4.91 3.87
CA THR A 62 -1.08 4.44 5.25
C THR A 62 -2.39 4.70 6.00
N PHE A 63 -2.99 5.88 5.78
CA PHE A 63 -4.28 6.21 6.37
C PHE A 63 -5.42 5.34 5.82
N LEU A 64 -5.52 5.23 4.48
CA LEU A 64 -6.59 4.48 3.82
C LEU A 64 -6.51 2.97 4.11
N VAL A 65 -5.29 2.39 4.13
CA VAL A 65 -5.07 0.98 4.47
C VAL A 65 -5.50 0.68 5.89
N LYS A 66 -5.07 1.48 6.89
CA LYS A 66 -5.48 1.28 8.29
C LYS A 66 -7.01 1.32 8.44
N ARG A 67 -7.67 2.25 7.76
CA ARG A 67 -9.13 2.36 7.77
C ARG A 67 -9.78 1.14 7.12
N TYR A 68 -9.28 0.70 5.97
CA TYR A 68 -9.77 -0.48 5.27
C TYR A 68 -9.56 -1.76 6.08
N GLU A 69 -8.40 -1.95 6.70
CA GLU A 69 -8.10 -3.09 7.56
C GLU A 69 -9.08 -3.19 8.73
N LYS A 70 -9.38 -2.06 9.38
CA LYS A 70 -10.37 -2.03 10.46
C LYS A 70 -11.78 -2.36 9.94
N LEU A 71 -12.22 -1.78 8.82
CA LEU A 71 -13.52 -2.10 8.20
C LEU A 71 -13.61 -3.59 7.81
N ALA A 72 -12.57 -4.13 7.19
CA ALA A 72 -12.50 -5.52 6.76
C ALA A 72 -12.44 -6.48 7.95
N GLY A 73 -11.75 -6.10 9.03
CA GLY A 73 -11.74 -6.83 10.29
C GLY A 73 -13.12 -6.92 10.93
N GLU A 74 -13.82 -5.78 11.04
CA GLU A 74 -15.19 -5.73 11.56
C GLU A 74 -16.17 -6.51 10.68
N PHE A 75 -16.01 -6.45 9.35
CA PHE A 75 -16.80 -7.24 8.41
C PHE A 75 -16.62 -8.75 8.60
N ARG A 76 -15.36 -9.20 8.72
CA ARG A 76 -15.03 -10.61 8.99
C ARG A 76 -15.62 -11.09 10.31
N GLY A 77 -15.60 -10.24 11.35
CA GLY A 77 -16.20 -10.54 12.64
C GLY A 77 -17.72 -10.66 12.61
N ARG A 78 -18.38 -10.15 11.56
CA ARG A 78 -19.84 -10.07 11.42
C ARG A 78 -20.37 -10.82 10.19
N LEU A 79 -19.60 -11.76 9.60
CA LEU A 79 -19.95 -12.44 8.34
C LEU A 79 -21.36 -13.05 8.32
N GLU A 80 -21.80 -13.62 9.44
CA GLU A 80 -23.13 -14.22 9.58
C GLU A 80 -24.25 -13.22 9.33
N GLU A 81 -24.04 -11.94 9.69
CA GLU A 81 -25.01 -10.88 9.45
C GLU A 81 -25.18 -10.58 7.96
N PHE A 82 -24.19 -10.88 7.12
CA PHE A 82 -24.21 -10.54 5.69
C PHE A 82 -24.74 -11.66 4.78
N ARG A 83 -25.17 -12.81 5.34
CA ARG A 83 -25.64 -13.97 4.55
C ARG A 83 -26.90 -13.70 3.70
N GLY A 84 -27.69 -12.68 4.02
CA GLY A 84 -28.94 -12.32 3.32
C GLY A 84 -28.87 -11.03 2.49
N VAL A 85 -27.67 -10.46 2.33
CA VAL A 85 -27.49 -9.20 1.61
C VAL A 85 -27.64 -9.38 0.09
N ASP A 86 -27.82 -8.27 -0.62
CA ASP A 86 -27.76 -8.24 -2.08
C ASP A 86 -26.41 -8.80 -2.61
N ARG A 87 -26.50 -9.91 -3.35
CA ARG A 87 -25.37 -10.59 -3.98
C ARG A 87 -24.59 -9.67 -4.92
N GLY A 88 -25.26 -8.73 -5.60
CA GLY A 88 -24.60 -7.77 -6.48
C GLY A 88 -23.64 -6.84 -5.74
N LEU A 89 -23.88 -6.54 -4.46
CA LEU A 89 -22.94 -5.77 -3.64
C LEU A 89 -21.70 -6.59 -3.26
N LEU A 90 -21.88 -7.88 -2.96
CA LEU A 90 -20.78 -8.79 -2.65
C LEU A 90 -19.90 -9.01 -3.89
N ASP A 91 -20.50 -9.29 -5.04
CA ASP A 91 -19.79 -9.47 -6.31
C ASP A 91 -19.01 -8.19 -6.69
N ARG A 92 -19.61 -7.00 -6.46
CA ARG A 92 -18.92 -5.73 -6.70
C ARG A 92 -17.74 -5.51 -5.76
N LEU A 93 -17.88 -5.87 -4.48
CA LEU A 93 -16.79 -5.78 -3.52
C LEU A 93 -15.64 -6.71 -3.90
N GLU A 94 -15.94 -7.95 -4.26
CA GLU A 94 -14.95 -8.94 -4.70
C GLU A 94 -14.21 -8.47 -5.95
N ASN A 95 -14.92 -8.00 -6.97
CA ASN A 95 -14.30 -7.47 -8.19
C ASN A 95 -13.34 -6.29 -7.89
N LEU A 96 -13.73 -5.39 -6.98
CA LEU A 96 -12.86 -4.30 -6.57
C LEU A 96 -11.62 -4.77 -5.78
N GLN A 97 -11.77 -5.79 -4.93
CA GLN A 97 -10.66 -6.36 -4.18
C GLN A 97 -9.65 -7.07 -5.11
N ASN A 98 -10.15 -7.80 -6.11
CA ASN A 98 -9.30 -8.41 -7.14
C ASN A 98 -8.55 -7.36 -7.95
N LEU A 99 -9.24 -6.31 -8.40
CA LEU A 99 -8.64 -5.19 -9.13
C LEU A 99 -7.57 -4.47 -8.29
N LEU A 100 -7.84 -4.23 -7.00
CA LEU A 100 -6.87 -3.65 -6.08
C LEU A 100 -5.62 -4.53 -5.96
N GLY A 101 -5.80 -5.84 -5.84
CA GLY A 101 -4.70 -6.81 -5.77
C GLY A 101 -3.81 -6.75 -7.01
N GLU A 102 -4.42 -6.75 -8.20
CA GLU A 102 -3.70 -6.64 -9.47
C GLU A 102 -2.90 -5.33 -9.57
N LYS A 103 -3.54 -4.18 -9.31
CA LYS A 103 -2.87 -2.87 -9.37
C LYS A 103 -1.72 -2.76 -8.37
N THR A 104 -1.93 -3.24 -7.15
CA THR A 104 -0.90 -3.21 -6.11
C THR A 104 0.30 -4.08 -6.51
N LEU A 105 0.05 -5.27 -7.06
CA LEU A 105 1.12 -6.14 -7.57
C LEU A 105 1.93 -5.43 -8.66
N ASN A 106 1.26 -4.82 -9.64
CA ASN A 106 1.91 -4.09 -10.74
C ASN A 106 2.74 -2.91 -10.22
N ASN A 107 2.23 -2.15 -9.26
CA ASN A 107 2.96 -1.05 -8.64
C ASN A 107 4.21 -1.54 -7.91
N ASN A 108 4.12 -2.65 -7.17
CA ASN A 108 5.27 -3.23 -6.47
C ASN A 108 6.37 -3.68 -7.46
N ILE A 109 5.99 -4.27 -8.59
CA ILE A 109 6.93 -4.62 -9.66
C ILE A 109 7.61 -3.36 -10.21
N ALA A 110 6.84 -2.30 -10.49
CA ALA A 110 7.38 -1.04 -10.97
C ALA A 110 8.37 -0.39 -9.99
N VAL A 111 8.06 -0.39 -8.69
CA VAL A 111 8.96 0.09 -7.63
C VAL A 111 10.25 -0.73 -7.58
N SER A 112 10.16 -2.06 -7.68
CA SER A 112 11.34 -2.93 -7.74
C SER A 112 12.24 -2.57 -8.92
N ASN A 113 11.66 -2.36 -10.10
CA ASN A 113 12.41 -1.98 -11.29
C ASN A 113 13.08 -0.60 -11.13
N VAL A 114 12.40 0.37 -10.52
CA VAL A 114 13.00 1.69 -10.22
C VAL A 114 14.21 1.54 -9.30
N TYR A 115 14.10 0.71 -8.26
CA TYR A 115 15.18 0.42 -7.34
C TYR A 115 16.38 -0.26 -8.03
N ASP A 116 16.13 -1.31 -8.81
CA ASP A 116 17.20 -2.04 -9.51
C ASP A 116 17.93 -1.16 -10.52
N ASN A 117 17.19 -0.32 -11.24
CA ASN A 117 17.77 0.66 -12.17
C ASN A 117 18.65 1.69 -11.45
N ALA A 118 18.20 2.21 -10.30
CA ALA A 118 18.99 3.16 -9.51
C ALA A 118 20.28 2.51 -8.98
N LYS A 119 20.19 1.25 -8.51
CA LYS A 119 21.34 0.47 -8.04
C LYS A 119 22.37 0.24 -9.15
N ASN A 120 21.93 -0.21 -10.32
CA ASN A 120 22.80 -0.49 -11.46
C ASN A 120 23.50 0.78 -11.98
N LYS A 121 22.77 1.91 -12.05
CA LYS A 121 23.37 3.21 -12.40
C LYS A 121 24.43 3.64 -11.40
N THR A 122 24.16 3.49 -10.11
CA THR A 122 25.13 3.84 -9.05
C THR A 122 26.39 3.00 -9.16
N GLN A 123 26.26 1.68 -9.33
CA GLN A 123 27.40 0.78 -9.50
C GLN A 123 28.22 1.12 -10.75
N SER A 124 27.56 1.38 -11.88
CA SER A 124 28.23 1.74 -13.14
C SER A 124 29.01 3.04 -13.00
N SER A 125 28.41 4.08 -12.39
CA SER A 125 29.08 5.36 -12.15
C SER A 125 30.29 5.23 -11.23
N LEU A 126 30.23 4.39 -10.19
CA LEU A 126 31.36 4.13 -9.31
C LEU A 126 32.52 3.46 -10.04
N ILE A 127 32.24 2.47 -10.89
CA ILE A 127 33.25 1.82 -11.72
C ILE A 127 33.89 2.83 -12.68
N SER A 128 33.09 3.62 -13.39
CA SER A 128 33.61 4.64 -14.30
C SER A 128 34.47 5.69 -13.59
N ALA A 129 34.08 6.12 -12.39
CA ALA A 129 34.88 7.04 -11.58
C ALA A 129 36.21 6.41 -11.13
N GLN A 130 36.21 5.12 -10.78
CA GLN A 130 37.42 4.38 -10.43
C GLN A 130 38.39 4.25 -11.62
N GLU A 131 37.87 3.88 -12.80
CA GLU A 131 38.66 3.79 -14.04
C GLU A 131 39.26 5.14 -14.42
N MET A 132 38.50 6.23 -14.32
CA MET A 132 38.98 7.58 -14.59
C MET A 132 40.09 7.98 -13.61
N GLY A 133 39.91 7.73 -12.31
CA GLY A 133 40.94 8.00 -11.30
C GLY A 133 42.19 7.14 -11.45
N GLN A 134 42.09 5.92 -11.99
CA GLN A 134 43.24 5.11 -12.36
C GLN A 134 44.00 5.71 -13.55
N ARG A 135 43.30 6.08 -14.63
CA ARG A 135 43.92 6.70 -15.81
C ARG A 135 44.67 7.98 -15.47
N MET A 136 44.07 8.88 -14.68
CA MET A 136 44.73 10.14 -14.29
C MET A 136 46.01 9.89 -13.48
N ARG A 137 46.01 8.90 -12.56
CA ARG A 137 47.22 8.53 -11.79
C ARG A 137 48.34 7.93 -12.63
N ASP A 138 48.00 7.28 -13.74
CA ASP A 138 48.98 6.68 -14.64
C ASP A 138 49.54 7.70 -15.64
N GLU A 139 48.79 8.76 -15.94
CA GLU A 139 49.24 9.93 -16.71
C GLU A 139 50.19 10.83 -15.91
N ASP A 140 49.94 11.05 -14.61
CA ASP A 140 50.81 11.85 -13.72
C ASP A 140 52.19 11.21 -13.45
N LYS A 141 52.38 9.92 -13.79
CA LYS A 141 53.63 9.17 -13.60
C LYS A 141 54.54 9.13 -14.84
N LYS A 142 54.13 9.75 -15.95
CA LYS A 142 54.89 9.86 -17.20
C LYS A 142 55.54 11.23 -17.33
#